data_AF-A0A367IZ64-F1
#
_entry.id   AF-A0A367IZ64-F1
#
_cell.length_a   1.000
_cell.length_b   1.000
_cell.length_c   1.000
_cell.angle_alpha   90.00
_cell.angle_beta   90.00
_cell.angle_gamma   90.00
#
_symmetry.space_group_name_H-M   'P 1'
#
loop_
_entity.id
_entity.type
_entity.pdbx_description
1 polymer ?
#
loop_
_entity_poly.entity_id
_entity_poly.type
_entity_poly.pdbx_seq_one_letter_code
_entity_poly.pdbx_strand_id
1 'polypeptide(L)'
;MDGLAYDLYRNERVAFEGSSGEYKANINKIVDDSTKQVSTMIAMLKGIGNRHLNANFKTLLDTEVFGIQSVRTSIVLSEVQFKEDDRFSYREVRSAEVPIVYEERNKWLKVFEILCYMLVELKKQRINYKVIEDDEQGAVLVMSEDTIK
;
A
#
# COMPACT_ATOMS: atom_id res chain seq x y z
N MET A 1 -7.06 -12.08 0.91
CA MET A 1 -5.73 -11.47 0.90
C MET A 1 -4.90 -12.56 0.34
N ASP A 2 -4.80 -12.42 -0.96
CA ASP A 2 -4.56 -13.49 -1.90
C ASP A 2 -3.08 -13.49 -2.28
N GLY A 3 -2.39 -12.38 -2.01
CA GLY A 3 -0.94 -12.30 -2.02
C GLY A 3 -0.42 -11.07 -1.28
N LEU A 4 0.81 -11.20 -0.79
CA LEU A 4 1.64 -10.10 -0.30
C LEU A 4 2.88 -10.01 -1.17
N ALA A 5 3.25 -8.79 -1.56
CA ALA A 5 4.58 -8.53 -2.08
C ALA A 5 5.48 -7.96 -0.98
N TYR A 6 6.73 -8.39 -1.05
CA TYR A 6 7.77 -8.04 -0.11
C TYR A 6 8.89 -7.28 -0.82
N ASP A 7 9.57 -6.41 -0.08
CA ASP A 7 10.86 -5.86 -0.54
C ASP A 7 12.02 -6.87 -0.33
N LEU A 8 13.23 -6.44 -0.68
CA LEU A 8 14.46 -7.23 -0.53
C LEU A 8 14.77 -7.62 0.92
N TYR A 9 14.15 -6.96 1.89
CA TYR A 9 14.33 -7.17 3.33
C TYR A 9 13.15 -7.95 3.95
N ARG A 10 12.29 -8.54 3.11
CA ARG A 10 11.09 -9.29 3.52
C ARG A 10 10.07 -8.44 4.29
N ASN A 11 10.07 -7.14 4.08
CA ASN A 11 9.03 -6.29 4.61
C ASN A 11 7.85 -6.26 3.64
N GLU A 12 6.64 -6.37 4.17
CA GLU A 12 5.40 -6.27 3.39
C GLU A 12 5.26 -4.85 2.81
N ARG A 13 4.97 -4.76 1.50
CA ARG A 13 4.85 -3.47 0.77
C ARG A 13 3.55 -3.32 0.02
N VAL A 14 3.04 -4.43 -0.53
CA VAL A 14 1.81 -4.41 -1.33
C VAL A 14 0.92 -5.59 -0.94
N ALA A 15 -0.35 -5.33 -0.67
CA ALA A 15 -1.37 -6.34 -0.45
C ALA A 15 -2.23 -6.54 -1.71
N PHE A 16 -2.45 -7.80 -2.10
CA PHE A 16 -3.26 -8.17 -3.26
C PHE A 16 -4.55 -8.87 -2.82
N GLU A 17 -5.66 -8.44 -3.39
CA GLU A 17 -6.98 -9.02 -3.14
C GLU A 17 -7.75 -9.16 -4.46
N GLY A 18 -8.26 -10.36 -4.74
CA GLY A 18 -9.14 -10.66 -5.85
C GLY A 18 -10.58 -10.80 -5.36
N SER A 19 -11.42 -9.84 -5.71
CA SER A 19 -12.81 -9.78 -5.29
C SER A 19 -13.75 -10.11 -6.44
N SER A 20 -14.24 -11.35 -6.43
CA SER A 20 -15.19 -11.95 -7.38
C SER A 20 -14.68 -12.19 -8.81
N GLY A 21 -15.14 -13.29 -9.42
CA GLY A 21 -14.90 -13.60 -10.83
C GLY A 21 -15.82 -12.82 -11.78
N GLU A 22 -15.46 -12.80 -13.08
CA GLU A 22 -16.06 -11.96 -14.13
C GLU A 22 -17.61 -11.98 -14.19
N TYR A 23 -18.24 -13.12 -13.91
CA TYR A 23 -19.64 -13.36 -14.28
C TYR A 23 -20.70 -12.84 -13.29
N LYS A 24 -20.39 -12.75 -11.99
CA LYS A 24 -21.29 -12.17 -10.97
C LYS A 24 -20.49 -11.59 -9.81
N ALA A 25 -20.53 -10.25 -9.65
CA ALA A 25 -20.10 -9.67 -8.38
C ALA A 25 -21.12 -9.97 -7.29
N ASN A 26 -20.63 -10.54 -6.20
CA ASN A 26 -21.32 -10.54 -4.93
C ASN A 26 -20.87 -9.29 -4.15
N ILE A 27 -21.77 -8.32 -3.96
CA ILE A 27 -21.46 -7.04 -3.30
C ILE A 27 -20.95 -7.28 -1.88
N ASN A 28 -21.57 -8.19 -1.12
CA ASN A 28 -21.15 -8.49 0.24
C ASN A 28 -19.71 -9.01 0.25
N LYS A 29 -19.38 -9.90 -0.69
CA LYS A 29 -18.03 -10.43 -0.84
C LYS A 29 -17.01 -9.33 -1.17
N ILE A 30 -17.36 -8.41 -2.07
CA ILE A 30 -16.49 -7.27 -2.40
C ILE A 30 -16.24 -6.40 -1.16
N VAL A 31 -17.29 -6.08 -0.40
CA VAL A 31 -17.17 -5.25 0.81
C VAL A 31 -16.30 -5.95 1.87
N ASP A 32 -16.50 -7.25 2.08
CA ASP A 32 -15.70 -8.04 3.01
C ASP A 32 -14.22 -8.07 2.59
N ASP A 33 -13.95 -8.28 1.30
CA ASP A 33 -12.60 -8.33 0.74
C ASP A 33 -11.92 -6.96 0.77
N SER A 34 -12.62 -5.87 0.47
CA SER A 34 -12.10 -4.50 0.63
C SER A 34 -11.76 -4.21 2.09
N THR A 35 -12.63 -4.57 3.04
CA THR A 35 -12.38 -4.39 4.47
C THR A 35 -11.17 -5.19 4.94
N LYS A 36 -11.01 -6.41 4.43
CA LYS A 36 -9.85 -7.26 4.68
C LYS A 36 -8.56 -6.65 4.11
N GLN A 37 -8.61 -6.08 2.91
CA GLN A 37 -7.46 -5.40 2.33
C GLN A 37 -7.05 -4.18 3.16
N VAL A 38 -7.99 -3.31 3.51
CA VAL A 38 -7.71 -2.11 4.33
C VAL A 38 -7.12 -2.51 5.68
N SER A 39 -7.71 -3.49 6.36
CA SER A 39 -7.20 -3.96 7.65
C SER A 39 -5.80 -4.57 7.55
N THR A 40 -5.51 -5.30 6.46
CA THR A 40 -4.16 -5.81 6.16
C THR A 40 -3.17 -4.66 5.97
N MET A 41 -3.51 -3.66 5.17
CA MET A 41 -2.65 -2.50 4.94
C MET A 41 -2.36 -1.73 6.23
N ILE A 42 -3.37 -1.51 7.07
CA ILE A 42 -3.17 -0.91 8.39
C ILE A 42 -2.24 -1.76 9.26
N ALA A 43 -2.41 -3.08 9.25
CA ALA A 43 -1.53 -3.99 10.00
C ALA A 43 -0.08 -3.94 9.50
N MET A 44 0.14 -3.87 8.18
CA MET A 44 1.47 -3.70 7.58
C MET A 44 2.13 -2.40 8.07
N LEU A 45 1.40 -1.29 8.02
CA LEU A 45 1.91 0.02 8.43
C LEU A 45 2.21 0.09 9.94
N LYS A 46 1.33 -0.48 10.78
CA LYS A 46 1.61 -0.65 12.21
C LYS A 46 2.83 -1.55 12.45
N GLY A 47 2.97 -2.63 11.69
CA GLY A 47 4.13 -3.51 11.75
C GLY A 47 5.43 -2.83 11.38
N ILE A 48 5.40 -1.78 10.55
CA ILE A 48 6.56 -0.91 10.31
C ILE A 48 6.83 -0.06 11.55
N GLY A 49 5.85 0.70 12.03
CA GLY A 49 6.05 1.58 13.21
C GLY A 49 6.57 0.82 14.43
N ASN A 50 5.95 -0.32 14.76
CA ASN A 50 6.32 -1.14 15.93
C ASN A 50 7.75 -1.72 15.87
N ARG A 51 8.36 -1.81 14.69
CA ARG A 51 9.72 -2.33 14.53
C ARG A 51 10.79 -1.26 14.56
N HIS A 52 10.40 0.02 14.49
CA HIS A 52 11.31 1.14 14.38
C HIS A 52 11.01 2.20 15.44
N LEU A 53 10.82 1.79 16.71
CA LEU A 53 10.40 2.70 17.78
C LEU A 53 11.40 3.83 18.07
N ASN A 54 12.65 3.72 17.64
CA ASN A 54 13.66 4.76 17.77
C ASN A 54 13.71 5.69 16.53
N ALA A 55 13.00 5.35 15.45
CA ALA A 55 12.95 6.16 14.25
C ALA A 55 12.10 7.43 14.43
N ASN A 56 12.33 8.45 13.58
CA ASN A 56 11.57 9.69 13.64
C ASN A 56 10.12 9.48 13.18
N PHE A 57 9.17 9.93 14.00
CA PHE A 57 7.74 9.81 13.70
C PHE A 57 7.34 10.52 12.40
N LYS A 58 7.96 11.64 12.04
CA LYS A 58 7.71 12.32 10.77
C LYS A 58 8.07 11.46 9.56
N THR A 59 9.17 10.72 9.66
CA THR A 59 9.56 9.76 8.61
C THR A 59 8.53 8.63 8.48
N LEU A 60 7.92 8.18 9.60
CA LEU A 60 6.80 7.23 9.56
C LEU A 60 5.55 7.84 8.89
N LEU A 61 5.24 9.11 9.14
CA LEU A 61 4.10 9.80 8.50
C LEU A 61 4.22 9.86 6.98
N ASP A 62 5.44 9.94 6.45
CA ASP A 62 5.72 9.89 5.01
C ASP A 62 5.71 8.47 4.42
N THR A 63 5.51 7.44 5.26
CA THR A 63 5.46 6.04 4.83
C THR A 63 4.09 5.63 4.32
N GLU A 64 4.08 5.01 3.14
CA GLU A 64 2.90 4.45 2.49
C GLU A 64 3.02 2.93 2.35
N VAL A 65 1.88 2.26 2.49
CA VAL A 65 1.70 0.88 2.04
C VAL A 65 0.60 0.83 0.99
N PHE A 66 0.74 -0.08 0.01
CA PHE A 66 -0.15 -0.13 -1.15
C PHE A 66 -1.06 -1.37 -1.15
N GLY A 67 -2.23 -1.21 -1.74
CA GLY A 67 -3.20 -2.27 -1.95
C GLY A 67 -3.61 -2.34 -3.41
N ILE A 68 -3.64 -3.53 -3.99
CA ILE A 68 -4.22 -3.78 -5.31
C ILE A 68 -5.42 -4.69 -5.13
N GLN A 69 -6.60 -4.17 -5.45
CA GLN A 69 -7.84 -4.95 -5.46
C GLN A 69 -8.32 -5.13 -6.90
N SER A 70 -8.54 -6.37 -7.32
CA SER A 70 -9.26 -6.67 -8.56
C SER A 70 -10.73 -6.90 -8.23
N VAL A 71 -11.64 -6.15 -8.84
CA VAL A 71 -13.09 -6.31 -8.71
C VAL A 71 -13.67 -6.55 -10.11
N ARG A 72 -14.05 -7.81 -10.42
CA ARG A 72 -14.36 -8.23 -11.80
C ARG A 72 -13.21 -7.89 -12.75
N THR A 73 -13.47 -7.06 -13.76
CA THR A 73 -12.49 -6.55 -14.74
C THR A 73 -11.84 -5.24 -14.32
N SER A 74 -12.13 -4.69 -13.13
CA SER A 74 -11.51 -3.45 -12.65
C SER A 74 -10.36 -3.76 -11.70
N ILE A 75 -9.24 -3.05 -11.85
CA ILE A 75 -8.15 -3.00 -10.87
C ILE A 75 -8.18 -1.64 -10.19
N VAL A 76 -8.12 -1.64 -8.87
CA VAL A 76 -8.01 -0.45 -8.01
C VAL A 76 -6.68 -0.52 -7.27
N LEU A 77 -5.91 0.57 -7.36
CA LEU A 77 -4.74 0.81 -6.53
C LEU A 77 -5.12 1.77 -5.41
N SER A 78 -4.85 1.36 -4.18
CA SER A 78 -5.06 2.13 -2.97
C SER A 78 -3.79 2.25 -2.15
N GLU A 79 -3.77 3.22 -1.24
CA GLU A 79 -2.67 3.43 -0.30
C GLU A 79 -3.20 3.76 1.10
N VAL A 80 -2.39 3.42 2.11
CA VAL A 80 -2.61 3.76 3.50
C VAL A 80 -1.39 4.45 4.09
N GLN A 81 -1.63 5.49 4.87
CA GLN A 81 -0.63 6.30 5.58
C GLN A 81 -1.06 6.57 7.01
N PHE A 82 -0.11 6.85 7.90
CA PHE A 82 -0.37 7.40 9.22
C PHE A 82 -0.68 8.90 9.11
N LYS A 83 -1.41 9.41 10.10
CA LYS A 83 -1.65 10.85 10.30
C LYS A 83 -1.12 11.28 11.66
N GLU A 84 -0.85 12.57 11.79
CA GLU A 84 -0.36 13.18 13.04
C GLU A 84 -1.28 12.96 14.25
N ASP A 85 -2.56 12.66 14.01
CA ASP A 85 -3.58 12.46 15.05
C ASP A 85 -3.86 10.98 15.36
N ASP A 86 -2.87 10.11 15.16
CA ASP A 86 -2.92 8.65 15.37
C ASP A 86 -3.98 7.91 14.54
N ARG A 87 -4.52 8.57 13.50
CA ARG A 87 -5.44 7.95 12.53
C ARG A 87 -4.71 7.47 11.28
N PHE A 88 -5.44 6.72 10.48
CA PHE A 88 -5.00 6.24 9.17
C PHE A 88 -5.72 7.00 8.06
N SER A 89 -5.00 7.41 7.02
CA SER A 89 -5.60 7.75 5.73
C SER A 89 -5.74 6.48 4.91
N TYR A 90 -6.89 6.28 4.29
CA TYR A 90 -7.03 5.37 3.15
C TYR A 90 -7.42 6.20 1.92
N ARG A 91 -6.78 5.93 0.78
CA ARG A 91 -7.09 6.60 -0.49
C ARG A 91 -7.01 5.62 -1.65
N GLU A 92 -8.03 5.62 -2.50
CA GLU A 92 -7.94 5.03 -3.83
C GLU A 92 -7.23 6.04 -4.74
N VAL A 93 -6.07 5.64 -5.25
CA VAL A 93 -5.18 6.55 -5.98
C VAL A 93 -5.38 6.43 -7.47
N ARG A 94 -5.62 5.22 -7.98
CA ARG A 94 -5.88 4.96 -9.41
C ARG A 94 -6.81 3.76 -9.58
N SER A 95 -7.53 3.74 -10.70
CA SER A 95 -8.29 2.57 -11.14
C SER A 95 -8.31 2.45 -12.66
N ALA A 96 -8.44 1.23 -13.15
CA ALA A 96 -8.49 0.93 -14.58
C ALA A 96 -9.26 -0.36 -14.83
N GLU A 97 -9.91 -0.42 -15.99
CA GLU A 97 -10.53 -1.65 -16.48
C GLU A 97 -9.51 -2.44 -17.31
N VAL A 98 -9.35 -3.72 -16.97
CA VAL A 98 -8.51 -4.70 -17.65
C VAL A 98 -9.24 -5.18 -18.91
N PRO A 99 -8.65 -5.01 -20.11
CA PRO A 99 -9.22 -5.54 -21.35
C PRO A 99 -9.39 -7.05 -21.29
N ILE A 100 -10.60 -7.53 -21.63
CA ILE A 100 -10.89 -8.97 -21.76
C ILE A 100 -11.06 -9.39 -23.23
N VAL A 101 -11.20 -8.41 -24.13
CA VAL A 101 -11.23 -8.61 -25.59
C VAL A 101 -10.28 -7.64 -26.29
N TYR A 102 -9.86 -7.98 -27.52
CA TYR A 102 -8.84 -7.21 -28.25
C TYR A 102 -9.29 -5.79 -28.62
N GLU A 103 -10.58 -5.60 -28.83
CA GLU A 103 -11.21 -4.30 -29.13
C GLU A 103 -10.98 -3.28 -28.01
N GLU A 104 -10.82 -3.77 -26.77
CA GLU A 104 -10.59 -2.96 -25.57
C GLU A 104 -9.10 -2.68 -25.31
N ARG A 105 -8.18 -3.09 -26.20
CA ARG A 105 -6.73 -2.97 -25.97
C ARG A 105 -6.26 -1.55 -25.63
N ASN A 106 -7.02 -0.51 -26.00
CA ASN A 106 -6.73 0.86 -25.63
C ASN A 106 -6.82 1.11 -24.10
N LYS A 107 -7.60 0.32 -23.35
CA LYS A 107 -7.70 0.44 -21.88
C LYS A 107 -6.41 -0.02 -21.17
N TRP A 108 -5.54 -0.82 -21.84
CA TRP A 108 -4.21 -1.18 -21.30
C TRP A 108 -3.36 0.02 -20.92
N LEU A 109 -3.53 1.17 -21.60
CA LEU A 109 -2.78 2.37 -21.28
C LEU A 109 -3.00 2.81 -19.82
N LYS A 110 -4.23 2.68 -19.31
CA LYS A 110 -4.58 3.00 -17.92
C LYS A 110 -4.05 1.95 -16.94
N VAL A 111 -4.04 0.68 -17.32
CA VAL A 111 -3.41 -0.38 -16.53
C VAL A 111 -1.90 -0.12 -16.39
N PHE A 112 -1.22 0.25 -17.48
CA PHE A 112 0.20 0.62 -17.42
C PHE A 112 0.44 1.89 -16.60
N GLU A 113 -0.46 2.87 -16.63
CA GLU A 113 -0.38 4.05 -15.77
C GLU A 113 -0.38 3.68 -14.28
N ILE A 114 -1.23 2.73 -13.86
CA ILE A 114 -1.25 2.20 -12.48
C ILE A 114 0.11 1.60 -12.11
N LEU A 115 0.66 0.74 -12.98
CA LEU A 115 1.93 0.07 -12.73
C LEU A 115 3.09 1.07 -12.66
N CYS A 116 3.10 2.08 -13.55
CA CYS A 116 4.09 3.15 -13.55
C CYS A 116 4.00 3.99 -12.27
N TYR A 117 2.79 4.36 -11.84
CA TYR A 117 2.58 5.11 -10.60
C TYR A 117 3.10 4.31 -9.40
N MET A 118 2.69 3.05 -9.27
CA MET A 118 3.14 2.18 -8.18
C MET A 118 4.66 2.01 -8.17
N LEU A 119 5.30 1.84 -9.34
CA LEU A 119 6.76 1.74 -9.43
C LEU A 119 7.46 3.01 -8.93
N VAL A 120 6.94 4.19 -9.27
CA VAL A 120 7.50 5.47 -8.85
C VAL A 120 7.35 5.64 -7.34
N GLU A 121 6.16 5.39 -6.79
CA GLU A 121 5.93 5.54 -5.35
C GLU A 121 6.72 4.51 -4.53
N LEU A 122 6.77 3.24 -4.95
CA LEU A 122 7.60 2.23 -4.28
C LEU A 122 9.10 2.60 -4.26
N LYS A 123 9.61 3.29 -5.30
CA LYS A 123 10.98 3.81 -5.30
C LYS A 123 11.17 4.92 -4.27
N LYS A 124 10.18 5.82 -4.10
CA LYS A 124 10.23 6.84 -3.04
C LYS A 124 10.17 6.21 -1.66
N GLN A 125 9.24 5.27 -1.46
CA GLN A 125 9.10 4.54 -0.21
C GLN A 125 10.39 3.79 0.15
N ARG A 126 11.11 3.21 -0.83
CA ARG A 126 12.43 2.61 -0.58
C ARG A 126 13.44 3.59 0.02
N ILE A 127 13.44 4.86 -0.42
CA ILE A 127 14.31 5.89 0.16
C ILE A 127 13.85 6.21 1.58
N ASN A 128 12.54 6.37 1.78
CA ASN A 128 11.97 6.66 3.10
C ASN A 128 12.28 5.57 4.13
N TYR A 129 12.12 4.29 3.76
CA TYR A 129 12.50 3.17 4.62
C TYR A 129 13.98 3.15 4.98
N LYS A 130 14.86 3.58 4.06
CA LYS A 130 16.28 3.68 4.41
C LYS A 130 16.50 4.71 5.52
N VAL A 131 15.78 5.84 5.47
CA VAL A 131 15.83 6.85 6.54
C VAL A 131 15.30 6.27 7.86
N ILE A 132 14.18 5.55 7.83
CA ILE A 132 13.63 4.88 9.03
C ILE A 132 14.64 3.91 9.64
N GLU A 133 15.32 3.11 8.82
CA GLU A 133 16.34 2.15 9.29
C GLU A 133 17.58 2.88 9.84
N ASP A 134 18.05 3.93 9.16
CA ASP A 134 19.18 4.73 9.61
C ASP A 134 18.86 5.42 10.96
N ASP A 135 17.63 5.95 11.11
CA ASP A 135 17.14 6.53 12.37
C ASP A 135 17.06 5.47 13.48
N GLU A 136 16.48 4.30 13.20
CA GLU A 136 16.34 3.20 14.17
C GLU A 136 17.69 2.69 14.69
N GLN A 137 18.70 2.63 13.82
CA GLN A 137 20.06 2.21 14.20
C GLN A 137 20.90 3.33 14.84
N GLY A 138 20.36 4.53 14.98
CA GLY A 138 21.06 5.69 15.53
C GLY A 138 22.16 6.25 14.62
N ALA A 139 22.10 5.99 13.31
CA ALA A 139 22.99 6.60 12.33
C ALA A 139 22.72 8.11 12.19
N VAL A 140 21.49 8.53 12.52
CA VAL A 140 21.07 9.93 12.68
C VAL A 140 20.56 10.12 14.12
N LEU A 141 20.87 11.26 14.73
CA LEU A 141 20.34 11.59 16.05
C LEU A 141 18.85 11.95 15.95
N VAL A 142 17.99 11.11 16.52
CA VAL A 142 16.56 11.38 16.72
C VAL A 142 16.32 11.72 18.18
N MET A 143 15.64 12.84 18.44
CA MET A 143 15.28 13.25 19.80
C MET A 143 14.18 12.34 20.36
N SER A 144 14.23 11.98 21.64
CA SER A 144 13.27 11.06 22.26
C SER A 144 11.81 11.52 22.16
N GLU A 145 11.56 12.82 22.06
CA GLU A 145 10.23 13.39 21.84
C GLU A 145 9.70 13.19 20.40
N ASP A 146 10.60 13.00 19.44
CA ASP A 146 10.31 12.85 18.02
C ASP A 146 10.25 11.38 17.57
N THR A 147 10.51 10.42 18.48
CA THR A 147 10.48 9.00 18.14
C THR A 147 9.05 8.49 17.93
N ILE A 148 8.91 7.38 17.19
CA ILE A 148 7.65 6.66 17.06
C ILE A 148 7.17 6.18 18.45
N LYS A 149 5.87 6.33 18.72
CA LYS A 149 5.23 5.99 20.02
C LYS A 149 4.36 4.75 19.93
#